data_AF-A0A840Y2Q9-F1
#
_entry.id   AF-A0A840Y2Q9-F1
#
_cell.length_a   1.000
_cell.length_b   1.000
_cell.length_c   1.000
_cell.angle_alpha   90.00
_cell.angle_beta   90.00
_cell.angle_gamma   90.00
#
_symmetry.space_group_name_H-M   'P 1'
#
loop_
_entity.id
_entity.type
_entity.pdbx_description
1 polymer ?
#
loop_
_entity_poly.entity_id
_entity_poly.type
_entity_poly.pdbx_seq_one_letter_code
_entity_poly.pdbx_strand_id
1 'polypeptide(L)'
;MSGREEPRIAPAVPLRAGPAPAPRRLLPPSRERWAPSSAQIARRRIAVRLAKWLLPAAGLGLLAAIAIWPELDRMEDRARVSFRRVVQATPDSVRVVDPRYQGLDEQNRPFTVTAGVATQTESADIVDLDAPRADILLTDGSWVLLESRTGRYDKARNVLDLSGEVTLWQDGGNLLVTEAAEIQLHEGSASGDRPVAAQGPFGTLTSEGFRLTERGQVVVFTGRARAVLEGGQ
;
A
#
# COMPACT_ATOMS: atom_id res chain seq x y z
N MET A 1 -65.14 -38.95 126.30
CA MET A 1 -64.27 -38.84 127.49
C MET A 1 -62.94 -39.49 127.13
N SER A 2 -61.99 -38.69 126.66
CA SER A 2 -60.88 -38.10 127.44
C SER A 2 -59.80 -39.12 127.76
N GLY A 3 -58.71 -39.05 127.00
CA GLY A 3 -57.43 -39.66 127.29
C GLY A 3 -56.35 -38.76 126.71
N ARG A 4 -56.07 -37.65 127.40
CA ARG A 4 -54.79 -36.92 127.31
C ARG A 4 -53.85 -37.58 128.31
N GLU A 5 -52.60 -37.81 127.93
CA GLU A 5 -51.41 -37.28 128.61
C GLU A 5 -50.13 -37.65 127.83
N GLU A 6 -49.23 -36.66 127.74
CA GLU A 6 -47.87 -36.67 127.15
C GLU A 6 -46.87 -37.36 128.15
N PRO A 7 -45.53 -37.12 128.22
CA PRO A 7 -44.54 -36.41 127.36
C PRO A 7 -43.12 -37.07 127.30
N ARG A 8 -42.14 -36.31 126.74
CA ARG A 8 -40.70 -36.20 127.14
C ARG A 8 -39.74 -37.21 126.44
N ILE A 9 -38.54 -36.90 125.90
CA ILE A 9 -37.41 -36.01 126.23
C ILE A 9 -36.55 -35.75 124.94
N ALA A 10 -35.96 -34.56 124.78
CA ALA A 10 -34.92 -34.20 123.77
C ALA A 10 -33.49 -34.43 124.33
N PRO A 11 -32.37 -34.57 123.56
CA PRO A 11 -31.63 -33.38 123.04
C PRO A 11 -30.61 -33.58 121.86
N ALA A 12 -29.94 -32.46 121.48
CA ALA A 12 -28.58 -32.27 120.89
C ALA A 12 -28.35 -32.52 119.37
N VAL A 13 -28.14 -31.52 118.47
CA VAL A 13 -26.98 -30.58 118.26
C VAL A 13 -25.97 -31.14 117.20
N PRO A 14 -25.29 -30.33 116.36
CA PRO A 14 -25.71 -29.80 115.04
C PRO A 14 -24.70 -30.23 113.93
N LEU A 15 -24.75 -29.63 112.73
CA LEU A 15 -23.53 -29.14 112.05
C LEU A 15 -23.91 -28.33 110.80
N ARG A 16 -23.23 -27.20 110.70
CA ARG A 16 -23.46 -26.06 109.82
C ARG A 16 -22.52 -26.15 108.61
N ALA A 17 -22.83 -25.32 107.61
CA ALA A 17 -22.07 -24.99 106.38
C ALA A 17 -22.44 -25.85 105.17
N GLY A 18 -22.90 -25.28 104.05
CA GLY A 18 -23.17 -23.88 103.69
C GLY A 18 -23.54 -23.84 102.21
N PRO A 19 -24.42 -22.93 101.77
CA PRO A 19 -24.47 -22.58 100.35
C PRO A 19 -24.52 -21.06 100.19
N ALA A 20 -24.03 -20.42 99.14
CA ALA A 20 -23.46 -20.85 97.87
C ALA A 20 -22.58 -19.68 97.38
N PRO A 21 -21.60 -19.90 96.48
CA PRO A 21 -20.82 -18.80 95.93
C PRO A 21 -21.72 -17.77 95.24
N ALA A 22 -21.46 -16.49 95.51
CA ALA A 22 -22.13 -15.35 94.89
C ALA A 22 -22.06 -15.44 93.35
N PRO A 23 -23.14 -15.10 92.61
CA PRO A 23 -23.13 -15.15 91.17
C PRO A 23 -22.09 -14.15 90.64
N ARG A 24 -21.06 -14.66 89.96
CA ARG A 24 -20.09 -13.87 89.20
C ARG A 24 -20.84 -12.95 88.25
N ARG A 25 -20.84 -11.65 88.52
CA ARG A 25 -21.22 -10.63 87.53
C ARG A 25 -20.21 -10.68 86.40
N LEU A 26 -20.59 -11.34 85.32
CA LEU A 26 -19.88 -11.32 84.05
C LEU A 26 -19.97 -9.89 83.48
N LEU A 27 -18.81 -9.29 83.20
CA LEU A 27 -18.72 -8.02 82.49
C LEU A 27 -19.37 -8.16 81.11
N PRO A 28 -20.10 -7.13 80.61
CA PRO A 28 -20.73 -7.19 79.31
C PRO A 28 -19.66 -7.35 78.23
N PRO A 29 -19.87 -8.23 77.23
CA PRO A 29 -18.87 -8.49 76.19
C PRO A 29 -18.61 -7.21 75.40
N SER A 30 -17.38 -6.73 75.48
CA SER A 30 -16.85 -5.63 74.68
C SER A 30 -16.46 -6.17 73.30
N ARG A 31 -16.90 -5.45 72.26
CA ARG A 31 -16.73 -5.69 70.81
C ARG A 31 -17.86 -6.50 70.18
N GLU A 32 -18.88 -5.76 69.73
CA GLU A 32 -19.62 -6.13 68.54
C GLU A 32 -18.63 -6.22 67.37
N ARG A 33 -18.14 -7.43 67.09
CA ARG A 33 -17.57 -7.72 65.78
C ARG A 33 -18.73 -7.62 64.82
N TRP A 34 -18.79 -6.53 64.07
CA TRP A 34 -19.71 -6.37 62.95
C TRP A 34 -19.44 -7.53 61.99
N ALA A 35 -20.24 -8.58 62.09
CA ALA A 35 -20.16 -9.70 61.17
C ALA A 35 -20.57 -9.15 59.81
N PRO A 36 -19.69 -9.18 58.78
CA PRO A 36 -20.05 -8.71 57.46
C PRO A 36 -21.31 -9.47 57.03
N SER A 37 -22.33 -8.71 56.62
CA SER A 37 -23.65 -9.28 56.31
C SER A 37 -23.50 -10.42 55.30
N SER A 38 -24.24 -11.51 55.49
CA SER A 38 -24.21 -12.67 54.60
C SER A 38 -24.43 -12.29 53.12
N ALA A 39 -25.19 -11.22 52.88
CA ALA A 39 -25.39 -10.60 51.57
C ALA A 39 -24.11 -10.00 50.96
N GLN A 40 -23.26 -9.33 51.75
CA GLN A 40 -21.97 -8.78 51.27
C GLN A 40 -20.97 -9.90 50.92
N ILE A 41 -20.94 -10.98 51.72
CA ILE A 41 -20.09 -12.15 51.45
C ILE A 41 -20.56 -12.89 50.20
N ALA A 42 -21.87 -13.08 50.02
CA ALA A 42 -22.45 -13.72 48.84
C ALA A 42 -22.19 -12.91 47.55
N ARG A 43 -22.39 -11.58 47.58
CA ARG A 43 -22.11 -10.69 46.45
C ARG A 43 -20.63 -10.71 46.05
N ARG A 44 -19.72 -10.66 47.04
CA ARG A 44 -18.26 -10.74 46.78
C ARG A 44 -17.87 -12.09 46.21
N ARG A 45 -18.49 -13.19 46.67
CA ARG A 45 -18.23 -14.55 46.15
C ARG A 45 -18.71 -14.71 44.70
N ILE A 46 -19.85 -14.12 44.34
CA ILE A 46 -20.36 -14.12 42.95
C ILE A 46 -19.47 -13.25 42.06
N ALA A 47 -19.11 -12.04 42.50
CA ALA A 47 -18.23 -11.15 41.75
C ALA A 47 -16.85 -11.77 41.48
N VAL A 48 -16.25 -12.45 42.47
CA VAL A 48 -14.97 -13.15 42.30
C VAL A 48 -15.11 -14.37 41.38
N ARG A 49 -16.23 -15.11 41.45
CA ARG A 49 -16.49 -16.22 40.52
C ARG A 49 -16.67 -15.72 39.09
N LEU A 50 -17.43 -14.65 38.89
CA LEU A 50 -17.63 -14.04 37.58
C LEU A 50 -16.29 -13.57 37.02
N ALA A 51 -15.51 -12.80 37.79
CA ALA A 51 -14.21 -12.31 37.39
C ALA A 51 -13.25 -13.44 37.00
N LYS A 52 -13.26 -14.57 37.74
CA LYS A 52 -12.43 -15.75 37.45
C LYS A 52 -12.73 -16.40 36.08
N TRP A 53 -13.94 -16.24 35.56
CA TRP A 53 -14.32 -16.76 34.24
C TRP A 53 -14.30 -15.69 33.14
N LEU A 54 -14.66 -14.45 33.49
CA LEU A 54 -14.76 -13.33 32.55
C LEU A 54 -13.38 -12.84 32.11
N LEU A 55 -12.38 -12.85 33.02
CA LEU A 55 -11.00 -12.50 32.68
C LEU A 55 -10.37 -13.43 31.62
N PRO A 56 -10.36 -14.76 31.78
CA PRO A 56 -9.81 -15.65 30.75
C PRO A 56 -10.66 -15.65 29.48
N ALA A 57 -11.99 -15.52 29.58
CA ALA A 57 -12.86 -15.42 28.41
C ALA A 57 -12.61 -14.14 27.61
N ALA A 58 -12.41 -13.00 28.27
CA ALA A 58 -12.04 -11.74 27.62
C ALA A 58 -10.66 -11.83 26.97
N GLY A 59 -9.70 -12.47 27.63
CA GLY A 59 -8.37 -12.73 27.06
C GLY A 59 -8.43 -13.60 25.80
N LEU A 60 -9.19 -14.71 25.84
CA LEU A 60 -9.45 -15.55 24.67
C LEU A 60 -10.16 -14.79 23.54
N GLY A 61 -11.13 -13.93 23.89
CA GLY A 61 -11.83 -13.08 22.93
C GLY A 61 -10.88 -12.09 22.24
N LEU A 62 -9.98 -11.45 22.99
CA LEU A 62 -8.96 -10.56 22.44
C LEU A 62 -7.97 -11.30 21.52
N LEU A 63 -7.51 -12.49 21.92
CA LEU A 63 -6.64 -13.32 21.08
C LEU A 63 -7.34 -13.77 19.80
N ALA A 64 -8.60 -14.18 19.88
CA ALA A 64 -9.41 -14.53 18.72
C ALA A 64 -9.62 -13.31 17.80
N ALA A 65 -9.88 -12.13 18.37
CA ALA A 65 -10.02 -10.89 17.60
C ALA A 65 -8.73 -10.55 16.83
N ILE A 66 -7.56 -10.68 17.45
CA ILE A 66 -6.26 -10.45 16.79
C ILE A 66 -6.00 -11.51 15.70
N ALA A 67 -6.35 -12.77 15.95
CA ALA A 67 -6.18 -13.85 14.97
C ALA A 67 -7.12 -13.72 13.76
N ILE A 68 -8.32 -13.18 13.97
CA ILE A 68 -9.33 -12.96 12.93
C ILE A 68 -9.13 -11.61 12.20
N TRP A 69 -8.47 -10.63 12.85
CA TRP A 69 -8.15 -9.32 12.27
C TRP A 69 -7.55 -9.38 10.85
N PRO A 70 -6.51 -10.19 10.55
CA PRO A 70 -5.96 -10.27 9.20
C PRO A 70 -6.94 -10.83 8.16
N GLU A 71 -7.97 -11.58 8.57
CA GLU A 71 -9.00 -12.04 7.63
C GLU A 71 -10.04 -10.95 7.34
N LEU A 72 -10.34 -10.07 8.31
CA LEU A 72 -11.14 -8.86 8.05
C LEU A 72 -10.39 -7.87 7.17
N ASP A 73 -9.10 -7.63 7.41
CA ASP A 73 -8.26 -6.79 6.54
C ASP A 73 -8.22 -7.37 5.11
N ARG A 74 -8.08 -8.71 4.97
CA ARG A 74 -8.16 -9.36 3.65
C ARG A 74 -9.53 -9.23 3.00
N MET A 75 -10.62 -9.20 3.76
CA MET A 75 -11.96 -8.99 3.24
C MET A 75 -12.20 -7.53 2.82
N GLU A 76 -11.70 -6.56 3.57
CA GLU A 76 -11.71 -5.14 3.18
C GLU A 76 -10.79 -4.86 2.01
N ASP A 77 -9.60 -5.47 1.95
CA ASP A 77 -8.71 -5.41 0.80
C ASP A 77 -9.35 -6.09 -0.40
N ARG A 78 -9.97 -7.27 -0.24
CA ARG A 78 -10.68 -7.94 -1.33
C ARG A 78 -11.93 -7.17 -1.75
N ALA A 79 -12.62 -6.50 -0.83
CA ALA A 79 -13.80 -5.66 -1.12
C ALA A 79 -13.39 -4.33 -1.76
N ARG A 80 -12.29 -3.70 -1.35
CA ARG A 80 -11.71 -2.50 -1.99
C ARG A 80 -11.10 -2.82 -3.34
N VAL A 81 -10.42 -3.97 -3.47
CA VAL A 81 -9.93 -4.51 -4.76
C VAL A 81 -11.12 -4.92 -5.64
N SER A 82 -12.18 -5.48 -5.07
CA SER A 82 -13.43 -5.82 -5.80
C SER A 82 -14.20 -4.58 -6.20
N PHE A 83 -14.25 -3.53 -5.38
CA PHE A 83 -14.93 -2.28 -5.72
C PHE A 83 -14.12 -1.50 -6.76
N ARG A 84 -12.77 -1.52 -6.67
CA ARG A 84 -11.89 -1.10 -7.79
C ARG A 84 -12.11 -1.94 -9.04
N ARG A 85 -12.29 -3.26 -8.92
CA ARG A 85 -12.50 -4.18 -10.06
C ARG A 85 -13.90 -4.08 -10.68
N VAL A 86 -14.93 -3.78 -9.89
CA VAL A 86 -16.32 -3.62 -10.35
C VAL A 86 -16.54 -2.22 -10.93
N VAL A 87 -15.83 -1.20 -10.44
CA VAL A 87 -15.75 0.11 -11.11
C VAL A 87 -14.92 0.02 -12.42
N GLN A 88 -14.04 -0.97 -12.56
CA GLN A 88 -13.28 -1.28 -13.79
C GLN A 88 -13.95 -2.34 -14.70
N ALA A 89 -15.24 -2.62 -14.53
CA ALA A 89 -16.00 -3.47 -15.45
C ALA A 89 -16.57 -2.69 -16.66
N THR A 90 -16.07 -1.48 -16.89
CA THR A 90 -16.01 -0.84 -18.20
C THR A 90 -14.53 -0.90 -18.59
N PRO A 91 -14.15 -1.25 -19.84
CA PRO A 91 -12.76 -1.18 -20.29
C PRO A 91 -12.33 0.29 -20.36
N ASP A 92 -12.14 0.91 -19.20
CA ASP A 92 -11.62 2.26 -19.07
C ASP A 92 -10.11 2.15 -19.30
N SER A 93 -9.71 2.43 -20.54
CA SER A 93 -8.34 2.71 -20.94
C SER A 93 -7.62 3.49 -19.83
N VAL A 94 -6.55 2.91 -19.26
CA VAL A 94 -5.78 3.56 -18.20
C VAL A 94 -5.15 4.82 -18.78
N ARG A 95 -5.62 5.98 -18.32
CA ARG A 95 -5.10 7.29 -18.72
C ARG A 95 -4.18 7.86 -17.64
N VAL A 96 -2.95 8.18 -18.01
CA VAL A 96 -1.91 8.74 -17.14
C VAL A 96 -1.52 10.11 -17.68
N VAL A 97 -1.45 11.12 -16.82
CA VAL A 97 -0.99 12.47 -17.15
C VAL A 97 0.49 12.59 -16.81
N ASP A 98 1.25 13.29 -17.66
CA ASP A 98 2.70 13.42 -17.58
C ASP A 98 3.44 12.08 -17.33
N PRO A 99 3.11 11.02 -18.08
CA PRO A 99 3.80 9.74 -17.96
C PRO A 99 5.30 9.90 -18.22
N ARG A 100 6.10 9.16 -17.45
CA ARG A 100 7.54 9.01 -17.67
C ARG A 100 7.90 7.54 -17.67
N TYR A 101 8.50 7.09 -18.76
CA TYR A 101 9.07 5.77 -18.92
C TYR A 101 10.59 5.88 -19.02
N GLN A 102 11.31 5.03 -18.31
CA GLN A 102 12.76 4.95 -18.38
C GLN A 102 13.13 3.52 -18.73
N GLY A 103 14.01 3.36 -19.71
CA GLY A 103 14.49 2.07 -20.16
C GLY A 103 15.99 2.09 -20.40
N LEU A 104 16.51 0.91 -20.70
CA LEU A 104 17.89 0.72 -21.12
C LEU A 104 17.88 0.12 -22.52
N ASP A 105 18.76 0.63 -23.38
CA ASP A 105 19.01 0.00 -24.66
C ASP A 105 19.97 -1.20 -24.53
N GLU A 106 20.30 -1.83 -25.66
CA GLU A 106 21.26 -2.94 -25.71
C GLU A 106 22.66 -2.64 -25.13
N GLN A 107 23.06 -1.37 -25.02
CA GLN A 107 24.36 -0.96 -24.48
C GLN A 107 24.27 -0.56 -23.01
N ASN A 108 23.13 -0.81 -22.35
CA ASN A 108 22.81 -0.30 -21.02
C ASN A 108 22.83 1.24 -20.94
N ARG A 109 22.56 1.94 -22.05
CA ARG A 109 22.40 3.39 -22.03
C ARG A 109 20.96 3.72 -21.65
N PRO A 110 20.75 4.66 -20.73
CA PRO A 110 19.40 5.07 -20.36
C PRO A 110 18.75 5.88 -21.48
N PHE A 111 17.48 5.59 -21.72
CA PHE A 111 16.59 6.46 -22.48
C PHE A 111 15.37 6.79 -21.63
N THR A 112 14.81 7.98 -21.82
CA THR A 112 13.54 8.37 -21.22
C THR A 112 12.53 8.70 -22.30
N VAL A 113 11.30 8.23 -22.13
CA VAL A 113 10.14 8.64 -22.93
C VAL A 113 9.15 9.32 -22.00
N THR A 114 8.75 10.53 -22.35
CA THR A 114 7.73 11.32 -21.67
C THR A 114 6.61 11.66 -22.63
N ALA A 115 5.43 11.99 -22.13
CA ALA A 115 4.33 12.50 -22.93
C ALA A 115 3.47 13.41 -22.06
N GLY A 116 2.58 14.21 -22.66
CA GLY A 116 1.57 14.95 -21.88
C GLY A 116 0.50 14.00 -21.31
N VAL A 117 0.08 13.01 -22.12
CA VAL A 117 -0.87 11.99 -21.71
C VAL A 117 -0.48 10.64 -22.31
N ALA A 118 -0.57 9.57 -21.53
CA ALA A 118 -0.56 8.19 -22.01
C ALA A 118 -1.94 7.57 -21.82
N THR A 119 -2.46 6.91 -22.84
CA THR A 119 -3.70 6.14 -22.78
C THR A 119 -3.41 4.71 -23.18
N GLN A 120 -3.59 3.78 -22.24
CA GLN A 120 -3.45 2.36 -22.52
C GLN A 120 -4.63 1.90 -23.37
N THR A 121 -4.34 1.21 -24.48
CA THR A 121 -5.37 0.62 -25.34
C THR A 121 -5.97 -0.64 -24.70
N GLU A 122 -6.85 -1.35 -25.41
CA GLU A 122 -7.33 -2.67 -24.96
C GLU A 122 -6.20 -3.69 -24.77
N SER A 123 -5.10 -3.52 -25.52
CA SER A 123 -3.88 -4.30 -25.35
C SER A 123 -3.00 -3.69 -24.26
N ALA A 124 -2.65 -4.50 -23.26
CA ALA A 124 -1.87 -4.02 -22.11
C ALA A 124 -0.48 -3.47 -22.50
N ASP A 125 0.07 -3.95 -23.61
CA ASP A 125 1.40 -3.59 -24.09
C ASP A 125 1.42 -2.35 -24.99
N ILE A 126 0.26 -1.91 -25.51
CA ILE A 126 0.17 -0.78 -26.44
C ILE A 126 -0.36 0.44 -25.70
N VAL A 127 0.41 1.53 -25.77
CA VAL A 127 0.09 2.82 -25.14
C VAL A 127 0.11 3.91 -26.20
N ASP A 128 -1.01 4.61 -26.36
CA ASP A 128 -1.09 5.81 -27.17
C ASP A 128 -0.60 7.02 -26.35
N LEU A 129 0.27 7.82 -26.93
CA LEU A 129 0.96 8.95 -26.32
C LEU A 129 0.56 10.25 -27.02
N ASP A 130 0.17 11.26 -26.24
CA ASP A 130 -0.10 12.62 -26.71
C ASP A 130 1.09 13.52 -26.41
N ALA A 131 1.59 14.20 -27.44
CA ALA A 131 2.81 15.00 -27.41
C ALA A 131 4.02 14.27 -26.77
N PRO A 132 4.42 13.09 -27.29
CA PRO A 132 5.55 12.37 -26.72
C PRO A 132 6.87 13.09 -27.00
N ARG A 133 7.79 12.98 -26.04
CA ARG A 133 9.19 13.39 -26.12
C ARG A 133 10.09 12.26 -25.67
N ALA A 134 11.19 12.02 -26.37
CA ALA A 134 12.17 11.02 -26.00
C ALA A 134 13.58 11.61 -25.95
N ASP A 135 14.31 11.33 -24.87
CA ASP A 135 15.73 11.64 -24.72
C ASP A 135 16.55 10.35 -24.72
N ILE A 136 17.61 10.35 -25.52
CA ILE A 136 18.51 9.20 -25.69
C ILE A 136 19.95 9.68 -25.62
N LEU A 137 20.77 8.97 -24.84
CA LEU A 137 22.22 9.17 -24.79
C LEU A 137 22.92 8.26 -25.78
N LEU A 138 23.73 8.85 -26.68
CA LEU A 138 24.53 8.13 -27.68
C LEU A 138 25.88 7.66 -27.08
N THR A 139 26.57 6.80 -27.82
CA THR A 139 27.85 6.19 -27.38
C THR A 139 28.98 7.21 -27.27
N ASP A 140 28.95 8.25 -28.11
CA ASP A 140 29.95 9.33 -28.13
C ASP A 140 29.70 10.38 -27.03
N GLY A 141 28.67 10.20 -26.20
CA GLY A 141 28.26 11.13 -25.16
C GLY A 141 27.34 12.25 -25.64
N SER A 142 27.05 12.32 -26.95
CA SER A 142 26.03 13.23 -27.47
C SER A 142 24.62 12.74 -27.12
N TRP A 143 23.64 13.63 -27.17
CA TRP A 143 22.24 13.31 -26.88
C TRP A 143 21.37 13.59 -28.09
N VAL A 144 20.26 12.84 -28.16
CA VAL A 144 19.19 13.03 -29.14
C VAL A 144 17.90 13.32 -28.40
N LEU A 145 17.20 14.36 -28.84
CA LEU A 145 15.84 14.65 -28.42
C LEU A 145 14.90 14.44 -29.60
N LEU A 146 13.85 13.65 -29.37
CA LEU A 146 12.78 13.44 -30.33
C LEU A 146 11.49 14.02 -29.75
N GLU A 147 10.72 14.71 -30.58
CA GLU A 147 9.39 15.19 -30.24
C GLU A 147 8.41 14.90 -31.39
N SER A 148 7.14 14.73 -31.07
CA SER A 148 6.07 14.66 -32.08
C SER A 148 4.73 15.04 -31.47
N ARG A 149 3.69 15.16 -32.30
CA ARG A 149 2.33 15.46 -31.83
C ARG A 149 1.65 14.24 -31.20
N THR A 150 1.86 13.07 -31.78
CA THR A 150 1.26 11.82 -31.31
C THR A 150 2.24 10.68 -31.45
N GLY A 151 2.15 9.68 -30.59
CA GLY A 151 2.90 8.45 -30.76
C GLY A 151 2.18 7.25 -30.20
N ARG A 152 2.66 6.07 -30.58
CA ARG A 152 2.21 4.79 -30.06
C ARG A 152 3.43 4.01 -29.62
N TYR A 153 3.42 3.61 -28.36
CA TYR A 153 4.48 2.82 -27.77
C TYR A 153 4.03 1.38 -27.58
N ASP A 154 4.73 0.45 -28.23
CA ASP A 154 4.60 -0.98 -28.04
C ASP A 154 5.68 -1.48 -27.09
N LYS A 155 5.28 -1.78 -25.84
CA LYS A 155 6.18 -2.25 -24.78
C LYS A 155 6.76 -3.64 -25.06
N ALA A 156 6.01 -4.50 -25.74
CA ALA A 156 6.44 -5.87 -26.01
C ALA A 156 7.56 -5.88 -27.06
N ARG A 157 7.47 -5.01 -28.06
CA ARG A 157 8.48 -4.88 -29.13
C ARG A 157 9.53 -3.81 -28.87
N ASN A 158 9.34 -2.94 -27.87
CA ASN A 158 10.15 -1.73 -27.64
C ASN A 158 10.18 -0.80 -28.88
N VAL A 159 9.05 -0.73 -29.59
CA VAL A 159 8.87 0.12 -30.78
C VAL A 159 8.08 1.36 -30.39
N LEU A 160 8.57 2.52 -30.80
CA LEU A 160 7.89 3.80 -30.67
C LEU A 160 7.56 4.34 -32.06
N ASP A 161 6.29 4.31 -32.41
CA ASP A 161 5.75 4.88 -33.64
C ASP A 161 5.39 6.33 -33.37
N LEU A 162 6.04 7.28 -34.03
CA LEU A 162 5.77 8.71 -33.91
C LEU A 162 5.06 9.22 -35.15
N SER A 163 4.12 10.13 -34.96
CA SER A 163 3.29 10.69 -36.03
C SER A 163 2.91 12.14 -35.76
N GLY A 164 2.94 12.93 -36.82
CA GLY A 164 2.62 14.35 -36.80
C GLY A 164 3.81 15.18 -36.32
N GLU A 165 4.46 15.87 -37.27
CA GLU A 165 5.56 16.82 -37.00
C GLU A 165 6.65 16.22 -36.10
N VAL A 166 7.19 15.09 -36.52
CA VAL A 166 8.29 14.44 -35.81
C VAL A 166 9.54 15.25 -36.03
N THR A 167 10.15 15.69 -34.93
CA THR A 167 11.38 16.46 -34.97
C THR A 167 12.43 15.82 -34.09
N LEU A 168 13.63 15.69 -34.63
CA LEU A 168 14.80 15.11 -34.00
C LEU A 168 15.90 16.15 -33.94
N TRP A 169 16.38 16.44 -32.73
CA TRP A 169 17.51 17.30 -32.47
C TRP A 169 18.67 16.48 -31.93
N GLN A 170 19.87 16.78 -32.40
CA GLN A 170 21.11 16.22 -31.90
C GLN A 170 22.06 17.34 -31.45
N ASP A 171 22.83 17.08 -30.41
CA ASP A 171 23.81 18.01 -29.83
C ASP A 171 24.79 18.63 -30.86
N GLY A 172 25.10 17.92 -31.95
CA GLY A 172 25.96 18.39 -33.04
C GLY A 172 25.38 19.50 -33.92
N GLY A 173 24.23 20.08 -33.55
CA GLY A 173 23.54 21.10 -34.35
C GLY A 173 22.75 20.53 -35.54
N ASN A 174 22.48 19.22 -35.52
CA ASN A 174 21.69 18.55 -36.54
C ASN A 174 20.20 18.56 -36.16
N LEU A 175 19.36 18.84 -37.14
CA LEU A 175 17.91 18.86 -37.07
C LEU A 175 17.36 17.94 -38.17
N LEU A 176 16.43 17.06 -37.83
CA LEU A 176 15.69 16.26 -38.79
C LEU A 176 14.20 16.39 -38.51
N VAL A 177 13.42 16.71 -39.54
CA VAL A 177 11.96 16.90 -39.48
C VAL A 177 11.29 15.97 -40.49
N THR A 178 10.29 15.22 -40.04
CA THR A 178 9.49 14.30 -40.86
C THR A 178 8.05 14.24 -40.35
N GLU A 179 7.14 13.68 -41.15
CA GLU A 179 5.74 13.49 -40.75
C GLU A 179 5.55 12.28 -39.83
N ALA A 180 6.34 11.22 -40.03
CA ALA A 180 6.25 10.00 -39.24
C ALA A 180 7.62 9.30 -39.16
N ALA A 181 7.86 8.61 -38.06
CA ALA A 181 9.05 7.83 -37.82
C ALA A 181 8.74 6.64 -36.90
N GLU A 182 9.33 5.49 -37.19
CA GLU A 182 9.35 4.32 -36.32
C GLU A 182 10.72 4.23 -35.64
N ILE A 183 10.75 4.09 -34.32
CA ILE A 183 11.97 4.01 -33.53
C ILE A 183 12.01 2.69 -32.75
N GLN A 184 13.10 1.94 -32.94
CA GLN A 184 13.41 0.76 -32.14
C GLN A 184 14.26 1.18 -30.94
N LEU A 185 13.65 1.33 -29.77
CA LEU A 185 14.32 1.87 -28.58
C LEU A 185 15.43 0.93 -28.06
N HIS A 186 15.24 -0.38 -28.19
CA HIS A 186 16.23 -1.36 -27.73
C HIS A 186 17.47 -1.40 -28.63
N GLU A 187 17.27 -1.45 -29.94
CA GLU A 187 18.35 -1.49 -30.96
C GLU A 187 19.02 -0.12 -31.16
N GLY A 188 18.30 0.97 -30.86
CA GLY A 188 18.72 2.34 -31.16
C GLY A 188 18.61 2.70 -32.65
N SER A 189 17.75 2.02 -33.41
CA SER A 189 17.53 2.29 -34.84
C SER A 189 16.25 3.10 -35.05
N ALA A 190 16.17 3.83 -36.16
CA ALA A 190 14.95 4.55 -36.54
C ALA A 190 14.75 4.52 -38.05
N SER A 191 13.50 4.61 -38.51
CA SER A 191 13.19 4.61 -39.93
C SER A 191 11.95 5.42 -40.23
N GLY A 192 11.86 5.93 -41.46
CA GLY A 192 10.65 6.58 -41.95
C GLY A 192 10.59 6.57 -43.46
N ASP A 193 9.40 6.34 -43.98
CA ASP A 193 9.08 6.35 -45.42
C ASP A 193 8.30 7.60 -45.84
N ARG A 194 8.32 8.64 -44.98
CA ARG A 194 7.72 9.95 -45.23
C ARG A 194 8.81 10.95 -45.61
N PRO A 195 8.46 11.97 -46.42
CA PRO A 195 9.39 13.03 -46.77
C PRO A 195 10.05 13.63 -45.54
N VAL A 196 11.37 13.75 -45.59
CA VAL A 196 12.20 14.20 -44.48
C VAL A 196 13.07 15.36 -44.94
N ALA A 197 13.19 16.35 -44.08
CA ALA A 197 14.13 17.45 -44.22
C ALA A 197 15.15 17.36 -43.10
N ALA A 198 16.43 17.46 -43.44
CA ALA A 198 17.52 17.50 -42.49
C ALA A 198 18.36 18.77 -42.69
N GLN A 199 18.83 19.34 -41.60
CA GLN A 199 19.71 20.49 -41.57
C GLN A 199 20.81 20.25 -40.56
N GLY A 200 22.03 20.71 -40.85
CA GLY A 200 23.14 20.66 -39.92
C GLY A 200 24.32 21.47 -40.41
N PRO A 201 25.50 21.34 -39.78
CA PRO A 201 26.72 22.00 -40.22
C PRO A 201 27.12 21.64 -41.67
N PHE A 202 26.62 20.53 -42.19
CA PHE A 202 26.81 20.10 -43.58
C PHE A 202 25.92 20.84 -44.59
N GLY A 203 24.94 21.63 -44.15
CA GLY A 203 23.96 22.31 -45.00
C GLY A 203 22.55 21.74 -44.85
N THR A 204 21.80 21.65 -45.95
CA THR A 204 20.41 21.18 -45.97
C THR A 204 20.23 19.97 -46.87
N LEU A 205 19.33 19.06 -46.48
CA LEU A 205 19.00 17.86 -47.23
C LEU A 205 17.50 17.61 -47.18
N THR A 206 16.93 17.16 -48.29
CA THR A 206 15.54 16.70 -48.39
C THR A 206 15.53 15.33 -49.06
N SER A 207 14.72 14.40 -48.57
CA SER A 207 14.54 13.08 -49.19
C SER A 207 13.13 12.53 -48.96
N GLU A 208 12.80 11.42 -49.62
CA GLU A 208 11.50 10.76 -49.50
C GLU A 208 11.38 9.86 -48.27
N GLY A 209 12.51 9.45 -47.69
CA GLY A 209 12.57 8.72 -46.44
C GLY A 209 13.97 8.71 -45.85
N PHE A 210 14.11 8.03 -44.71
CA PHE A 210 15.38 7.82 -44.04
C PHE A 210 15.44 6.47 -43.32
N ARG A 211 16.66 6.04 -43.05
CA ARG A 211 17.01 4.91 -42.18
C ARG A 211 18.17 5.35 -41.30
N LEU A 212 18.04 5.13 -40.00
CA LEU A 212 19.04 5.43 -39.00
C LEU A 212 19.50 4.11 -38.41
N THR A 213 20.79 3.84 -38.61
CA THR A 213 21.46 2.59 -38.25
C THR A 213 22.61 2.88 -37.30
N GLU A 214 23.28 1.82 -36.84
CA GLU A 214 24.44 1.94 -35.95
C GLU A 214 24.14 2.77 -34.69
N ARG A 215 22.96 2.56 -34.10
CA ARG A 215 22.52 3.25 -32.87
C ARG A 215 22.53 4.76 -32.97
N GLY A 216 22.11 5.30 -34.12
CA GLY A 216 22.07 6.74 -34.37
C GLY A 216 23.33 7.36 -34.95
N GLN A 217 24.36 6.57 -35.22
CA GLN A 217 25.60 7.09 -35.80
C GLN A 217 25.52 7.31 -37.32
N VAL A 218 24.74 6.48 -38.02
CA VAL A 218 24.66 6.52 -39.48
C VAL A 218 23.22 6.80 -39.90
N VAL A 219 23.03 7.84 -40.69
CA VAL A 219 21.74 8.19 -41.30
C VAL A 219 21.85 8.04 -42.81
N VAL A 220 21.01 7.19 -43.37
CA VAL A 220 20.87 6.94 -44.80
C VAL A 220 19.55 7.52 -45.27
N PHE A 221 19.61 8.50 -46.16
CA PHE A 221 18.42 9.08 -46.78
C PHE A 221 18.02 8.26 -48.02
N THR A 222 16.75 7.90 -48.10
CA THR A 222 16.22 6.97 -49.12
C THR A 222 15.33 7.70 -50.13
N GLY A 223 15.18 7.08 -51.31
CA GLY A 223 14.39 7.61 -52.42
C GLY A 223 15.05 8.79 -53.12
N ARG A 224 14.23 9.70 -53.67
CA ARG A 224 14.73 10.93 -54.30
C ARG A 224 15.25 11.88 -53.24
N ALA A 225 16.56 12.11 -53.23
CA ALA A 225 17.21 13.02 -52.31
C ALA A 225 17.81 14.24 -53.03
N ARG A 226 17.74 15.40 -52.39
CA ARG A 226 18.43 16.63 -52.79
C ARG A 226 19.18 17.19 -51.59
N ALA A 227 20.49 17.34 -51.73
CA ALA A 227 21.34 17.97 -50.73
C ALA A 227 21.92 19.28 -51.28
N VAL A 228 21.96 20.31 -50.44
CA VAL A 228 22.69 21.55 -50.66
C VAL A 228 23.71 21.64 -49.54
N LEU A 229 24.97 21.39 -49.91
CA LEU A 229 26.07 21.38 -48.95
C LEU A 229 26.63 22.79 -48.82
N GLU A 230 26.62 23.32 -47.60
CA GLU A 230 27.30 24.57 -47.30
C GLU A 230 28.73 24.22 -46.91
N GLY A 231 29.65 24.33 -47.87
CA GLY A 231 31.06 24.05 -47.64
C GLY A 231 31.64 25.04 -46.62
N GLY A 232 32.08 24.52 -45.48
CA GLY A 232 32.96 25.26 -44.58
C GLY A 232 34.27 25.58 -45.30
N GLN A 233 34.68 26.85 -45.22
CA GLN A 233 36.02 27.33 -45.61
C GLN A 233 37.12 26.62 -44.81
#